data_AF-A0A7Y7HYH9-F1
#
_entry.id   AF-A0A7Y7HYH9-F1
#
_cell.length_a   1.000
_cell.length_b   1.000
_cell.length_c   1.000
_cell.angle_alpha   90.00
_cell.angle_beta   90.00
_cell.angle_gamma   90.00
#
_symmetry.space_group_name_H-M   'P 1'
#
loop_
_entity.id
_entity.type
_entity.pdbx_description
1 polymer ?
#
loop_
_entity_poly.entity_id
_entity_poly.type
_entity_poly.pdbx_seq_one_letter_code
_entity_poly.pdbx_strand_id
1 'polypeptide(L)'
;MKTKILAAVLLAATLCGSANAARVEGWILSGERAGSYEIGEDTGEGKSNKVPRFIRYTGGDASSFGTLMQQISARNYQGKRVRFQALVKTRDVSNWAGLWMSALRAREERPEAFYNSQDKPIAGTTDWQVRSVTLDIPEDAATLNFGVINAGKGQVWIDELSLEVVGKDVPVDVMPGRYVPAETPSL
;
A
#
# COMPACT_ATOMS: atom_id res chain seq x y z
N MET A 1 55.90 -10.58 -40.66
CA MET A 1 54.64 -11.35 -40.75
C MET A 1 53.72 -10.86 -39.65
N LYS A 2 52.51 -10.39 -39.99
CA LYS A 2 51.62 -9.61 -39.12
C LYS A 2 50.75 -10.55 -38.26
N THR A 3 50.79 -10.36 -36.95
CA THR A 3 49.94 -11.03 -35.95
C THR A 3 48.49 -10.56 -36.13
N LYS A 4 47.54 -11.48 -36.33
CA LYS A 4 46.09 -11.19 -36.34
C LYS A 4 45.56 -11.39 -34.93
N ILE A 5 45.09 -10.32 -34.29
CA ILE A 5 44.35 -10.39 -33.02
C ILE A 5 42.87 -10.53 -33.38
N LEU A 6 42.25 -11.63 -32.92
CA LEU A 6 40.80 -11.80 -32.90
C LEU A 6 40.20 -10.84 -31.87
N ALA A 7 39.26 -9.99 -32.30
CA ALA A 7 38.35 -9.28 -31.40
C ALA A 7 36.94 -9.83 -31.66
N ALA A 8 36.50 -10.76 -30.82
CA ALA A 8 35.11 -11.18 -30.77
C ALA A 8 34.32 -10.13 -30.00
N VAL A 9 33.52 -9.33 -30.71
CA VAL A 9 32.55 -8.42 -30.11
C VAL A 9 31.34 -9.25 -29.71
N LEU A 10 31.25 -9.62 -28.43
CA LEU A 10 30.00 -10.13 -27.86
C LEU A 10 29.06 -8.95 -27.68
N LEU A 11 28.11 -8.80 -28.60
CA LEU A 11 26.96 -7.91 -28.42
C LEU A 11 26.06 -8.57 -27.38
N ALA A 12 26.22 -8.19 -26.11
CA ALA A 12 25.25 -8.54 -25.08
C ALA A 12 23.97 -7.76 -25.38
N ALA A 13 23.06 -8.37 -26.13
CA ALA A 13 21.69 -7.89 -26.25
C ALA A 13 21.05 -8.04 -24.86
N THR A 14 21.06 -6.96 -24.07
CA THR A 14 20.16 -6.81 -22.94
C THR A 14 18.74 -6.92 -23.48
N LEU A 15 18.13 -8.10 -23.33
CA LEU A 15 16.68 -8.19 -23.30
C LEU A 15 16.24 -7.33 -22.12
N CYS A 16 15.87 -6.08 -22.39
CA CYS A 16 14.84 -5.43 -21.59
C CYS A 16 13.59 -6.29 -21.77
N GLY A 17 13.46 -7.31 -20.93
CA GLY A 17 12.20 -8.01 -20.77
C GLY A 17 11.20 -6.94 -20.39
N SER A 18 10.27 -6.64 -21.30
CA SER A 18 9.08 -5.88 -20.98
C SER A 18 8.39 -6.63 -19.86
N ALA A 19 8.57 -6.18 -18.62
CA ALA A 19 7.81 -6.68 -17.50
C ALA A 19 6.35 -6.33 -17.81
N ASN A 20 5.61 -7.33 -18.30
CA ASN A 20 4.17 -7.26 -18.25
C ASN A 20 3.84 -7.23 -16.75
N ALA A 21 3.61 -6.02 -16.22
CA ALA A 21 3.04 -5.86 -14.89
C ALA A 21 1.74 -6.66 -14.88
N ALA A 22 1.75 -7.81 -14.21
CA ALA A 22 0.60 -8.69 -14.17
C ALA A 22 -0.56 -7.92 -13.54
N ARG A 23 -1.68 -7.82 -14.26
CA ARG A 23 -2.88 -7.19 -13.73
C ARG A 23 -3.38 -8.01 -12.55
N VAL A 24 -3.16 -7.52 -11.33
CA VAL A 24 -3.74 -8.11 -10.13
C VAL A 24 -5.23 -7.74 -10.11
N GLU A 25 -6.11 -8.71 -10.33
CA GLU A 25 -7.54 -8.45 -10.47
C GLU A 25 -8.12 -7.75 -9.23
N GLY A 26 -8.85 -6.65 -9.44
CA GLY A 26 -9.44 -5.87 -8.36
C GLY A 26 -8.45 -5.02 -7.55
N TRP A 27 -7.19 -4.93 -7.97
CA TRP A 27 -6.17 -4.11 -7.32
C TRP A 27 -5.64 -3.02 -8.26
N ILE A 28 -5.33 -1.88 -7.67
CA ILE A 28 -4.97 -0.64 -8.36
C ILE A 28 -3.60 -0.19 -7.87
N LEU A 29 -2.71 0.10 -8.81
CA LEU A 29 -1.50 0.88 -8.55
C LEU A 29 -1.84 2.36 -8.63
N SER A 30 -1.57 3.11 -7.56
CA SER A 30 -1.79 4.55 -7.46
C SER A 30 -0.65 5.21 -6.67
N GLY A 31 -0.81 6.47 -6.27
CA GLY A 31 0.16 7.25 -5.51
C GLY A 31 0.85 8.33 -6.34
N GLU A 32 1.50 9.27 -5.67
CA GLU A 32 2.09 10.46 -6.28
C GLU A 32 3.17 10.11 -7.33
N ARG A 33 3.88 9.01 -7.12
CA ARG A 33 4.93 8.52 -8.03
C ARG A 33 4.67 7.10 -8.50
N ALA A 34 3.39 6.75 -8.73
CA ALA A 34 2.95 5.42 -9.16
C ALA A 34 3.80 4.82 -10.30
N GLY A 35 4.23 5.62 -11.28
CA GLY A 35 5.06 5.16 -12.41
C GLY A 35 6.47 4.67 -12.04
N SER A 36 6.92 4.85 -10.80
CA SER A 36 8.19 4.31 -10.28
C SER A 36 8.03 2.94 -9.60
N TYR A 37 6.82 2.39 -9.60
CA TYR A 37 6.48 1.14 -8.92
C TYR A 37 5.73 0.20 -9.86
N GLU A 38 5.70 -1.08 -9.48
CA GLU A 38 4.82 -2.08 -10.05
C GLU A 38 4.09 -2.83 -8.93
N ILE A 39 2.98 -3.47 -9.30
CA ILE A 39 2.24 -4.36 -8.41
C ILE A 39 2.14 -5.76 -9.02
N GLY A 40 2.00 -6.76 -8.16
CA GLY A 40 1.90 -8.15 -8.60
C GLY A 40 1.48 -9.10 -7.49
N GLU A 41 1.47 -10.38 -7.85
CA GLU A 41 1.30 -11.52 -6.95
C GLU A 41 2.61 -12.31 -6.91
N ASP A 42 2.97 -12.84 -5.75
CA ASP A 42 4.25 -13.54 -5.53
C ASP A 42 4.02 -14.90 -4.87
N THR A 43 4.03 -15.96 -5.68
CA THR A 43 3.79 -17.33 -5.18
C THR A 43 4.95 -17.90 -4.36
N GLY A 44 6.12 -17.25 -4.33
CA GLY A 44 7.31 -17.73 -3.63
C GLY A 44 7.43 -17.27 -2.18
N GLU A 45 6.68 -16.24 -1.78
CA GLU A 45 6.85 -15.54 -0.49
C GLU A 45 5.63 -15.64 0.44
N GLY A 46 4.66 -16.50 0.12
CA GLY A 46 3.41 -16.65 0.88
C GLY A 46 3.61 -17.12 2.33
N LYS A 47 2.90 -16.50 3.27
CA LYS A 47 2.81 -16.96 4.67
C LYS A 47 1.55 -17.77 4.92
N SER A 48 0.52 -17.56 4.10
CA SER A 48 -0.75 -18.28 4.15
C SER A 48 -0.96 -19.16 2.93
N ASN A 49 -2.10 -19.85 2.87
CA ASN A 49 -2.55 -20.58 1.68
C ASN A 49 -3.00 -19.65 0.53
N LYS A 50 -2.94 -18.32 0.73
CA LYS A 50 -3.26 -17.31 -0.29
C LYS A 50 -1.97 -16.82 -0.94
N VAL A 51 -2.09 -16.35 -2.19
CA VAL A 51 -0.96 -15.73 -2.89
C VAL A 51 -0.80 -14.29 -2.38
N PRO A 52 0.35 -13.93 -1.78
CA PRO A 52 0.58 -12.57 -1.32
C PRO A 52 0.69 -11.62 -2.52
N ARG A 53 0.27 -10.38 -2.29
CA ARG A 53 0.38 -9.30 -3.26
C ARG A 53 1.51 -8.38 -2.87
N PHE A 54 2.12 -7.72 -3.84
CA PHE A 54 3.20 -6.79 -3.57
C PHE A 54 3.06 -5.47 -4.31
N ILE A 55 3.75 -4.47 -3.78
CA ILE A 55 4.18 -3.28 -4.49
C ILE A 55 5.71 -3.19 -4.40
N ARG A 56 6.36 -2.93 -5.53
CA ARG A 56 7.82 -2.87 -5.64
C ARG A 56 8.24 -1.63 -6.41
N TYR A 57 9.23 -0.91 -5.88
CA TYR A 57 9.94 0.12 -6.63
C TYR A 57 10.77 -0.51 -7.75
N THR A 58 10.65 -0.01 -8.97
CA THR A 58 11.32 -0.56 -10.17
C THR A 58 12.34 0.39 -10.79
N GLY A 59 12.35 1.66 -10.41
CA GLY A 59 13.24 2.68 -10.94
C GLY A 59 12.55 4.04 -11.03
N GLY A 60 13.30 5.10 -11.38
CA GLY A 60 12.75 6.45 -11.49
C GLY A 60 12.88 7.28 -10.22
N ASP A 61 11.80 7.94 -9.82
CA ASP A 61 11.79 8.93 -8.73
C ASP A 61 11.28 8.31 -7.42
N ALA A 62 12.20 8.17 -6.46
CA ALA A 62 11.91 7.62 -5.13
C ALA A 62 11.62 8.70 -4.06
N SER A 63 11.37 9.96 -4.45
CA SER A 63 11.11 11.06 -3.50
C SER A 63 9.74 11.02 -2.82
N SER A 64 8.80 10.24 -3.36
CA SER A 64 7.45 10.06 -2.80
C SER A 64 7.05 8.57 -2.86
N PHE A 65 5.77 8.26 -3.01
CA PHE A 65 5.23 6.92 -2.78
C PHE A 65 4.43 6.36 -3.95
N GLY A 66 4.31 5.04 -3.95
CA GLY A 66 3.29 4.28 -4.65
C GLY A 66 2.39 3.55 -3.66
N THR A 67 1.20 3.18 -4.08
CA THR A 67 0.28 2.33 -3.29
C THR A 67 -0.32 1.22 -4.13
N LEU A 68 -0.45 0.05 -3.52
CA LEU A 68 -1.29 -1.07 -3.96
C LEU A 68 -2.58 -0.99 -3.15
N MET A 69 -3.72 -0.81 -3.81
CA MET A 69 -5.00 -0.60 -3.13
C MET A 69 -6.20 -1.23 -3.82
N GLN A 70 -7.29 -1.37 -3.07
CA GLN A 70 -8.63 -1.59 -3.61
C GLN A 70 -9.50 -0.36 -3.36
N GLN A 71 -10.47 -0.15 -4.25
CA GLN A 71 -11.54 0.81 -4.09
C GLN A 71 -12.87 0.08 -4.23
N ILE A 72 -13.74 0.21 -3.22
CA ILE A 72 -15.06 -0.42 -3.20
C ILE A 72 -16.15 0.59 -2.86
N SER A 73 -17.41 0.23 -3.11
CA SER A 73 -18.54 1.00 -2.59
C SER A 73 -18.58 0.95 -1.07
N ALA A 74 -18.77 2.10 -0.43
CA ALA A 74 -18.91 2.19 1.03
C ALA A 74 -20.31 1.80 1.55
N ARG A 75 -21.28 1.47 0.68
CA ARG A 75 -22.69 1.21 1.04
C ARG A 75 -22.87 0.29 2.24
N ASN A 76 -22.08 -0.79 2.33
CA ASN A 76 -22.20 -1.77 3.42
C ASN A 76 -21.49 -1.35 4.72
N TYR A 77 -20.78 -0.22 4.69
CA TYR A 77 -19.89 0.27 5.74
C TYR A 77 -20.28 1.67 6.26
N GLN A 78 -21.19 2.37 5.59
CA GLN A 78 -21.73 3.68 6.01
C GLN A 78 -22.19 3.66 7.48
N GLY A 79 -21.71 4.63 8.26
CA GLY A 79 -22.04 4.78 9.69
C GLY A 79 -21.40 3.73 10.61
N LYS A 80 -20.48 2.90 10.11
CA LYS A 80 -19.84 1.82 10.88
C LYS A 80 -18.38 2.12 11.18
N ARG A 81 -17.86 1.50 12.24
CA ARG A 81 -16.41 1.41 12.46
C ARG A 81 -15.86 0.22 11.70
N VAL A 82 -14.84 0.46 10.89
CA VAL A 82 -14.25 -0.55 10.01
C VAL A 82 -12.76 -0.68 10.31
N ARG A 83 -12.29 -1.92 10.40
CA ARG A 83 -10.88 -2.26 10.52
C ARG A 83 -10.40 -2.96 9.25
N PHE A 84 -9.38 -2.41 8.63
CA PHE A 84 -8.57 -3.09 7.61
C PHE A 84 -7.33 -3.69 8.29
N GLN A 85 -7.08 -4.98 8.11
CA GLN A 85 -5.93 -5.69 8.65
C GLN A 85 -5.21 -6.48 7.55
N ALA A 86 -3.88 -6.57 7.66
CA ALA A 86 -3.07 -7.45 6.83
C ALA A 86 -1.79 -7.88 7.55
N LEU A 87 -1.23 -9.02 7.15
CA LEU A 87 0.18 -9.30 7.34
C LEU A 87 0.98 -8.44 6.35
N VAL A 88 2.06 -7.84 6.81
CA VAL A 88 2.95 -6.98 6.00
C VAL A 88 4.39 -7.46 6.15
N LYS A 89 5.09 -7.62 5.04
CA LYS A 89 6.53 -7.92 4.97
C LYS A 89 7.22 -6.87 4.11
N THR A 90 8.46 -6.53 4.43
CA THR A 90 9.24 -5.55 3.65
C THR A 90 10.62 -6.06 3.29
N ARG A 91 11.13 -5.58 2.16
CA ARG A 91 12.53 -5.73 1.75
C ARG A 91 13.06 -4.40 1.28
N ASP A 92 14.16 -3.96 1.89
CA ASP A 92 14.93 -2.78 1.51
C ASP A 92 14.09 -1.49 1.39
N VAL A 93 13.05 -1.35 2.20
CA VAL A 93 12.21 -0.14 2.24
C VAL A 93 13.04 1.02 2.76
N SER A 94 13.35 1.98 1.89
CA SER A 94 14.30 3.05 2.20
C SER A 94 13.74 4.21 3.02
N ASN A 95 12.42 4.43 2.99
CA ASN A 95 11.77 5.48 3.75
C ASN A 95 10.74 4.86 4.70
N TRP A 96 9.54 4.55 4.22
CA TRP A 96 8.55 3.85 5.04
C TRP A 96 7.51 3.10 4.21
N ALA A 97 6.91 2.10 4.83
CA ALA A 97 5.76 1.38 4.34
C ALA A 97 4.72 1.26 5.45
N GLY A 98 3.46 1.11 5.06
CA GLY A 98 2.38 1.00 6.03
C GLY A 98 1.02 0.81 5.37
N LEU A 99 0.06 0.34 6.16
CA LEU A 99 -1.34 0.29 5.74
C LEU A 99 -1.98 1.68 5.80
N TRP A 100 -3.01 1.87 4.99
CA TRP A 100 -3.83 3.07 4.98
C TRP A 100 -5.29 2.74 4.62
N MET A 101 -6.20 3.65 4.99
CA MET A 101 -7.61 3.58 4.62
C MET A 101 -8.18 5.00 4.47
N SER A 102 -9.18 5.16 3.61
CA SER A 102 -9.89 6.41 3.42
C SER A 102 -11.34 6.20 3.00
N ALA A 103 -12.25 7.06 3.43
CA ALA A 103 -13.62 7.14 2.94
C ALA A 103 -13.90 8.51 2.32
N LEU A 104 -14.46 8.53 1.10
CA LEU A 104 -14.78 9.76 0.36
C LEU A 104 -16.29 9.85 0.17
N ARG A 105 -16.81 11.07 0.26
CA ARG A 105 -18.18 11.40 -0.15
C ARG A 105 -18.26 11.45 -1.68
N ALA A 106 -19.49 11.38 -2.21
CA ALA A 106 -19.68 11.44 -3.65
C ALA A 106 -19.21 12.78 -4.21
N ARG A 107 -18.43 12.75 -5.31
CA ARG A 107 -17.90 13.94 -6.01
C ARG A 107 -16.87 14.76 -5.22
N GLU A 108 -16.35 14.24 -4.12
CA GLU A 108 -15.25 14.86 -3.38
C GLU A 108 -13.92 14.18 -3.72
N GLU A 109 -12.86 14.98 -3.82
CA GLU A 109 -11.48 14.49 -4.01
C GLU A 109 -10.76 14.28 -2.68
N ARG A 110 -11.17 15.00 -1.64
CA ARG A 110 -10.59 14.89 -0.30
C ARG A 110 -11.38 13.88 0.52
N PRO A 111 -10.71 12.93 1.20
CA PRO A 111 -11.40 12.02 2.09
C PRO A 111 -11.87 12.73 3.37
N GLU A 112 -13.06 12.36 3.80
CA GLU A 112 -13.64 12.79 5.07
C GLU A 112 -12.98 12.04 6.23
N ALA A 113 -12.88 10.71 6.09
CA ALA A 113 -12.13 9.84 7.00
C ALA A 113 -10.85 9.36 6.30
N PHE A 114 -9.70 9.53 6.94
CA PHE A 114 -8.40 9.11 6.39
C PHE A 114 -7.41 8.83 7.51
N TYR A 115 -6.66 7.74 7.35
CA TYR A 115 -5.45 7.46 8.13
C TYR A 115 -4.45 6.69 7.28
N ASN A 116 -3.18 7.00 7.47
CA ASN A 116 -2.07 6.12 7.09
C ASN A 116 -1.20 5.87 8.32
N SER A 117 -0.52 4.73 8.34
CA SER A 117 0.33 4.31 9.46
C SER A 117 1.75 4.89 9.41
N GLN A 118 1.93 6.10 8.84
CA GLN A 118 3.24 6.73 8.77
C GLN A 118 3.83 7.04 10.16
N ASP A 119 2.98 7.20 11.17
CA ASP A 119 3.35 7.36 12.59
C ASP A 119 3.86 6.05 13.21
N LYS A 120 3.57 4.91 12.59
CA LYS A 120 4.02 3.56 12.99
C LYS A 120 4.70 2.87 11.80
N PRO A 121 5.78 3.46 11.24
CA PRO A 121 6.33 3.07 9.95
C PRO A 121 6.96 1.67 10.00
N ILE A 122 6.93 0.97 8.87
CA ILE A 122 7.79 -0.20 8.60
C ILE A 122 8.90 0.25 7.64
N ALA A 123 10.16 0.02 8.00
CA ALA A 123 11.31 0.39 7.17
C ALA A 123 12.33 -0.76 7.11
N GLY A 124 13.21 -0.70 6.11
CA GLY A 124 14.21 -1.72 5.84
C GLY A 124 13.61 -3.07 5.46
N THR A 125 14.31 -4.14 5.86
CA THR A 125 13.89 -5.52 5.63
C THR A 125 13.34 -6.09 6.94
N THR A 126 12.09 -6.56 6.89
CA THR A 126 11.39 -7.13 8.05
C THR A 126 10.72 -8.43 7.65
N ASP A 127 10.50 -9.31 8.63
CA ASP A 127 9.63 -10.45 8.43
C ASP A 127 8.15 -10.04 8.62
N TRP A 128 7.24 -10.94 8.25
CA TRP A 128 5.80 -10.75 8.31
C TRP A 128 5.29 -10.33 9.70
N GLN A 129 4.66 -9.17 9.76
CA GLN A 129 4.03 -8.61 10.96
C GLN A 129 2.59 -8.19 10.70
N VAL A 130 1.69 -8.38 11.69
CA VAL A 130 0.30 -7.93 11.58
C VAL A 130 0.24 -6.41 11.73
N ARG A 131 -0.48 -5.75 10.82
CA ARG A 131 -0.82 -4.32 10.88
C ARG A 131 -2.30 -4.13 10.67
N SER A 132 -2.84 -3.05 11.23
CA SER A 132 -4.24 -2.66 11.04
C SER A 132 -4.42 -1.15 10.96
N VAL A 133 -5.52 -0.73 10.34
CA VAL A 133 -6.06 0.63 10.35
C VAL A 133 -7.54 0.55 10.67
N THR A 134 -8.01 1.35 11.62
CA THR A 134 -9.42 1.43 12.00
C THR A 134 -9.97 2.84 11.78
N LEU A 135 -11.07 2.98 11.03
CA LEU A 135 -11.76 4.25 10.81
C LEU A 135 -13.25 4.15 11.12
N ASP A 136 -13.82 5.27 11.59
CA ASP A 136 -15.26 5.50 11.51
C ASP A 136 -15.61 5.98 10.09
N ILE A 137 -16.56 5.28 9.45
CA ILE A 137 -16.97 5.55 8.07
C ILE A 137 -18.19 6.49 8.09
N PRO A 138 -18.12 7.66 7.41
CA PRO A 138 -19.24 8.59 7.33
C PRO A 138 -20.52 7.93 6.78
N GLU A 139 -21.68 8.37 7.27
CA GLU A 139 -22.99 7.82 6.86
C GLU A 139 -23.28 8.00 5.37
N ASP A 140 -22.69 9.02 4.74
CA ASP A 140 -22.86 9.34 3.32
C ASP A 140 -21.61 9.03 2.49
N ALA A 141 -20.67 8.25 3.04
CA ALA A 141 -19.49 7.81 2.30
C ALA A 141 -19.93 7.05 1.02
N ALA A 142 -19.34 7.41 -0.12
CA ALA A 142 -19.60 6.77 -1.40
C ALA A 142 -18.60 5.64 -1.67
N THR A 143 -17.32 5.89 -1.37
CA THR A 143 -16.23 4.95 -1.63
C THR A 143 -15.38 4.71 -0.39
N LEU A 144 -14.86 3.49 -0.28
CA LEU A 144 -13.84 3.10 0.69
C LEU A 144 -12.61 2.65 -0.09
N ASN A 145 -11.46 3.26 0.22
CA ASN A 145 -10.16 2.90 -0.32
C ASN A 145 -9.28 2.38 0.80
N PHE A 146 -8.52 1.32 0.54
CA PHE A 146 -7.61 0.74 1.52
C PHE A 146 -6.50 -0.03 0.81
N GLY A 147 -5.35 -0.14 1.47
CA GLY A 147 -4.22 -0.83 0.90
C GLY A 147 -2.92 -0.58 1.65
N VAL A 148 -1.82 -0.74 0.92
CA VAL A 148 -0.46 -0.59 1.45
C VAL A 148 0.32 0.44 0.64
N ILE A 149 1.03 1.31 1.36
CA ILE A 149 1.95 2.30 0.82
C ILE A 149 3.37 1.76 0.85
N ASN A 150 4.12 2.05 -0.21
CA ASN A 150 5.58 1.98 -0.23
C ASN A 150 6.11 3.37 -0.60
N ALA A 151 6.73 4.06 0.36
CA ALA A 151 7.41 5.32 0.16
C ALA A 151 8.90 5.09 -0.04
N GLY A 152 9.45 5.61 -1.13
CA GLY A 152 10.83 5.41 -1.54
C GLY A 152 11.08 4.06 -2.23
N LYS A 153 12.33 3.60 -2.16
CA LYS A 153 12.76 2.32 -2.73
C LYS A 153 12.31 1.15 -1.85
N GLY A 154 12.31 -0.04 -2.43
CA GLY A 154 12.08 -1.30 -1.74
C GLY A 154 10.86 -2.05 -2.26
N GLN A 155 10.50 -3.11 -1.56
CA GLN A 155 9.33 -3.95 -1.85
C GLN A 155 8.54 -4.21 -0.57
N VAL A 156 7.22 -4.21 -0.71
CA VAL A 156 6.27 -4.49 0.36
C VAL A 156 5.32 -5.56 -0.11
N TRP A 157 5.16 -6.61 0.69
CA TRP A 157 4.14 -7.64 0.47
C TRP A 157 3.03 -7.53 1.51
N ILE A 158 1.82 -7.90 1.10
CA ILE A 158 0.66 -8.07 1.97
C ILE A 158 0.02 -9.46 1.78
N ASP A 159 -0.40 -10.05 2.89
CA ASP A 159 -1.09 -11.35 2.95
C ASP A 159 -2.14 -11.35 4.07
N GLU A 160 -3.03 -12.35 4.10
CA GLU A 160 -4.10 -12.52 5.11
C GLU A 160 -4.94 -11.26 5.37
N LEU A 161 -5.41 -10.63 4.29
CA LEU A 161 -6.18 -9.40 4.38
C LEU A 161 -7.58 -9.66 4.96
N SER A 162 -8.04 -8.78 5.85
CA SER A 162 -9.43 -8.69 6.29
C SER A 162 -9.93 -7.24 6.33
N LEU A 163 -11.22 -7.06 6.05
CA LEU A 163 -11.93 -5.80 6.16
C LEU A 163 -13.22 -6.06 6.94
N GLU A 164 -13.26 -5.61 8.19
CA GLU A 164 -14.26 -6.04 9.17
C GLU A 164 -14.98 -4.85 9.77
N VAL A 165 -16.29 -4.98 9.99
CA VAL A 165 -17.02 -4.07 10.89
C VAL A 165 -16.70 -4.48 12.32
N VAL A 166 -16.25 -3.52 13.12
CA VAL A 166 -15.88 -3.72 14.53
C VAL A 166 -16.73 -2.87 15.46
N GLY A 167 -16.74 -3.23 16.75
CA GLY A 167 -17.46 -2.49 17.79
C GLY A 167 -16.77 -1.17 18.16
N LYS A 168 -17.49 -0.34 18.93
CA LYS A 168 -16.99 0.97 19.41
C LYS A 168 -15.89 0.84 20.48
N ASP A 169 -15.69 -0.36 21.01
CA ASP A 169 -14.61 -0.73 21.93
C ASP A 169 -13.23 -0.81 21.22
N VAL A 170 -13.20 -0.95 19.90
CA VAL A 170 -11.96 -0.88 19.12
C VAL A 170 -11.59 0.57 18.86
N PRO A 171 -10.39 1.05 19.25
CA PRO A 171 -9.98 2.43 19.00
C PRO A 171 -9.91 2.79 17.51
N VAL A 172 -10.19 4.06 17.19
CA VAL A 172 -10.01 4.62 15.84
C VAL A 172 -8.60 5.18 15.72
N ASP A 173 -7.96 4.91 14.57
CA ASP A 173 -6.68 5.51 14.24
C ASP A 173 -6.88 6.96 13.75
N VAL A 174 -6.10 7.88 14.31
CA VAL A 174 -6.14 9.30 13.97
C VAL A 174 -4.75 9.77 13.58
N MET A 175 -4.67 10.61 12.55
CA MET A 175 -3.39 11.20 12.15
C MET A 175 -2.83 12.04 13.31
N PRO A 176 -1.55 11.87 13.68
CA PRO A 176 -0.91 12.73 14.68
C PRO A 176 -1.05 14.20 14.32
N GLY A 177 -1.33 15.05 15.30
CA GLY A 177 -1.46 16.50 15.09
C GLY A 177 -2.80 16.96 14.49
N ARG A 178 -3.72 16.07 14.13
CA ARG A 178 -5.14 16.46 14.00
C ARG A 178 -5.70 16.68 15.40
N TYR A 179 -5.80 17.94 15.80
CA TYR A 179 -6.59 18.33 16.97
C TYR A 179 -8.05 17.95 16.71
N VAL A 180 -8.57 17.00 17.48
CA VAL A 180 -10.01 16.76 17.60
C VAL A 180 -10.44 17.52 18.87
N PRO A 181 -11.16 18.66 18.74
CA PRO A 181 -11.70 19.34 19.90
C PRO A 181 -12.54 18.36 20.73
N ALA A 182 -12.38 18.37 22.05
CA ALA A 182 -13.26 17.58 22.91
C ALA A 182 -14.72 18.05 22.71
N GLU A 183 -15.65 17.11 22.49
CA GLU A 183 -17.07 17.43 22.33
C GLU A 183 -17.68 17.99 23.63
N THR A 184 -17.10 17.62 24.77
CA THR A 184 -17.54 18.09 26.09
C THR A 184 -16.48 19.04 26.66
N PRO A 185 -16.88 20.24 27.14
CA PRO A 185 -15.97 21.10 27.88
C PRO A 185 -15.51 20.40 29.16
N SER A 186 -14.26 20.63 29.55
CA SER A 186 -13.70 20.14 30.83
C SER A 186 -14.15 20.98 32.03
N LEU A 187 -15.36 21.54 31.98
CA LEU A 187 -15.93 22.45 32.97
C LEU A 187 -16.88 21.72 33.91
#